data_AF-A0A4Y8CNF0-F1
#
_entry.id   AF-A0A4Y8CNF0-F1
#
_cell.length_a   1.000
_cell.length_b   1.000
_cell.length_c   1.000
_cell.angle_alpha   90.00
_cell.angle_beta   90.00
_cell.angle_gamma   90.00
#
_symmetry.space_group_name_H-M   'P 1'
#
loop_
_entity.id
_entity.type
_entity.pdbx_description
1 polymer ?
#
loop_
_entity_poly.entity_id
_entity_poly.type
_entity_poly.pdbx_seq_one_letter_code
_entity_poly.pdbx_strand_id
1 'polypeptide(L)'
;MQIEEIQNYPANLPVLVEDELFLYPFMITPIFINDSSNMKALDLAIKNDSMLFVAPSRLENGRNFDEIYNCGVIGAIMRKVPLPDGRVKILFQGYAKGKIIEQISNKPLEAKIELIKEDFLEGTKKEALLEVLKEKVKNLANISHYFSPDLLRTIEEGFDASRICDLILNTVRIKKQVAYEFFVLTDLEQKLVKLIDLIAQEIEANKIQKEIKNKVHSRIDKVNKEYFLKEQLRQIQKELGSDTQKEDEVREYQKRLELKKKFMHEDAYKEIKKQIEKFERIHQDNSEASMIQTYIETALDIPFEKISKKKLDIKEVSKQLNHDHYALNKPKERIEEYFAVR
;
A
#
# COMPACT_ATOMS: atom_id res chain seq x y z
N MET A 1 22.66 -29.42 -21.31
CA MET A 1 23.51 -28.75 -22.31
C MET A 1 24.72 -28.24 -21.56
N GLN A 2 25.88 -28.81 -21.92
CA GLN A 2 27.06 -28.98 -21.06
C GLN A 2 27.86 -27.69 -20.86
N ILE A 3 28.49 -27.62 -19.70
CA ILE A 3 29.56 -26.69 -19.29
C ILE A 3 30.76 -26.70 -20.28
N GLU A 4 30.82 -27.68 -21.19
CA GLU A 4 31.89 -27.86 -22.19
C GLU A 4 32.00 -26.72 -23.23
N GLU A 5 30.93 -25.98 -23.53
CA GLU A 5 30.99 -24.85 -24.49
C GLU A 5 31.71 -23.60 -23.91
N ILE A 6 31.97 -23.54 -22.60
CA ILE A 6 32.58 -22.36 -21.96
C ILE A 6 34.11 -22.30 -22.23
N GLN A 7 34.73 -23.34 -22.79
CA GLN A 7 36.18 -23.34 -23.04
C GLN A 7 36.65 -22.43 -24.19
N ASN A 8 35.74 -21.91 -25.03
CA ASN A 8 36.10 -21.08 -26.19
C ASN A 8 35.29 -19.77 -26.26
N TYR A 9 35.33 -18.92 -25.22
CA TYR A 9 34.91 -17.52 -25.39
C TYR A 9 36.11 -16.65 -25.81
N PRO A 10 35.91 -15.61 -26.63
CA PRO A 10 36.99 -14.73 -27.05
C PRO A 10 37.66 -14.08 -25.84
N ALA A 11 38.98 -13.90 -25.91
CA ALA A 11 39.77 -13.35 -24.80
C ALA A 11 39.26 -11.99 -24.31
N ASN A 12 38.66 -11.22 -25.23
CA ASN A 12 38.09 -9.92 -24.98
C ASN A 12 36.59 -9.98 -25.25
N LEU A 13 35.79 -9.48 -24.30
CA LEU A 13 34.35 -9.42 -24.43
C LEU A 13 33.87 -7.96 -24.38
N PRO A 14 32.97 -7.57 -25.30
CA PRO A 14 32.21 -6.34 -25.13
C PRO A 14 31.37 -6.40 -23.85
N VAL A 15 31.35 -5.27 -23.13
CA VAL A 15 30.64 -5.12 -21.85
C VAL A 15 29.36 -4.36 -22.08
N LEU A 16 28.24 -5.00 -21.74
CA LEU A 16 26.92 -4.39 -21.67
C LEU A 16 26.61 -4.06 -20.21
N VAL A 17 26.18 -2.83 -19.94
CA VAL A 17 25.83 -2.38 -18.60
C VAL A 17 24.33 -2.51 -18.37
N GLU A 18 23.94 -3.23 -17.32
CA GLU A 18 22.55 -3.41 -16.89
C GLU A 18 22.24 -2.54 -15.68
N ASP A 19 21.25 -1.65 -15.81
CA ASP A 19 20.96 -0.63 -14.80
C ASP A 19 20.00 -1.10 -13.72
N GLU A 20 19.12 -2.07 -13.97
CA GLU A 20 18.08 -2.45 -13.00
C GLU A 20 18.38 -3.81 -12.36
N LEU A 21 18.77 -4.78 -13.18
CA LEU A 21 18.87 -6.17 -12.77
C LEU A 21 20.30 -6.59 -12.41
N PHE A 22 20.43 -7.43 -11.40
CA PHE A 22 21.67 -8.15 -11.11
C PHE A 22 21.50 -9.58 -11.61
N LEU A 23 22.19 -9.92 -12.71
CA LEU A 23 21.99 -11.20 -13.38
C LEU A 23 22.81 -12.32 -12.75
N TYR A 24 22.25 -13.52 -12.78
CA TYR A 24 22.95 -14.78 -12.48
C TYR A 24 22.95 -15.70 -13.71
N PRO A 25 23.87 -16.68 -13.80
CA PRO A 25 23.94 -17.58 -14.95
C PRO A 25 22.72 -18.52 -15.11
N PHE A 26 22.70 -19.25 -16.22
CA PHE A 26 21.76 -20.34 -16.58
C PHE A 26 20.34 -19.93 -16.98
N MET A 27 19.93 -18.68 -16.77
CA MET A 27 18.64 -18.18 -17.25
C MET A 27 18.78 -17.37 -18.53
N ILE A 28 17.68 -17.36 -19.30
CA ILE A 28 17.51 -16.50 -20.47
C ILE A 28 16.79 -15.24 -20.00
N THR A 29 17.49 -14.10 -20.02
CA THR A 29 16.96 -12.81 -19.56
C THR A 29 16.70 -11.88 -20.75
N PRO A 30 15.48 -11.32 -20.88
CA PRO A 30 15.24 -10.25 -21.84
C PRO A 30 15.86 -8.94 -21.33
N ILE A 31 16.78 -8.37 -22.10
CA ILE A 31 17.41 -7.08 -21.80
C ILE A 31 16.91 -6.03 -22.81
N PHE A 32 16.52 -4.87 -22.31
CA PHE A 32 16.04 -3.75 -23.11
C PHE A 32 17.12 -2.68 -23.18
N ILE A 33 17.57 -2.38 -24.39
CA ILE A 33 18.66 -1.45 -24.64
C ILE A 33 18.08 -0.19 -25.28
N ASN A 34 18.41 0.96 -24.69
CA ASN A 34 17.98 2.29 -25.15
C ASN A 34 19.15 3.27 -25.35
N ASP A 35 20.35 2.97 -24.83
CA ASP A 35 21.48 3.89 -24.88
C ASP A 35 22.52 3.55 -25.95
N SER A 36 23.20 4.59 -26.45
CA SER A 36 24.17 4.46 -27.53
C SER A 36 25.42 3.67 -27.17
N SER A 37 25.79 3.58 -25.88
CA SER A 37 27.00 2.87 -25.44
C SER A 37 26.76 1.35 -25.51
N ASN A 38 25.67 0.89 -24.89
CA ASN A 38 25.25 -0.50 -24.93
C ASN A 38 24.89 -0.96 -26.36
N MET A 39 24.33 -0.08 -27.20
CA MET A 39 24.11 -0.39 -28.62
C MET A 39 25.41 -0.68 -29.37
N LYS A 40 26.48 0.09 -29.12
CA LYS A 40 27.79 -0.16 -29.74
C LYS A 40 28.44 -1.44 -29.23
N ALA A 41 28.34 -1.73 -27.92
CA ALA A 41 28.82 -2.98 -27.34
C ALA A 41 28.07 -4.19 -27.93
N LEU A 42 26.75 -4.07 -28.09
CA LEU A 42 25.91 -5.07 -28.74
C LEU A 42 26.33 -5.34 -30.19
N ASP A 43 26.55 -4.28 -30.97
CA ASP A 43 26.94 -4.43 -32.38
C ASP A 43 28.36 -5.01 -32.52
N LEU A 44 29.26 -4.77 -31.55
CA LEU A 44 30.57 -5.42 -31.49
C LEU A 44 30.43 -6.91 -31.15
N ALA A 45 29.59 -7.25 -30.19
CA ALA A 45 29.33 -8.65 -29.82
C ALA A 45 28.78 -9.47 -30.98
N ILE A 46 27.80 -8.94 -31.70
CA ILE A 46 27.20 -9.64 -32.85
C ILE A 46 28.23 -9.92 -33.96
N LYS A 47 29.23 -9.04 -34.11
CA LYS A 47 30.34 -9.26 -35.05
C LYS A 47 31.35 -10.31 -34.55
N ASN A 48 31.47 -10.46 -33.23
CA ASN A 48 32.46 -11.31 -32.55
C ASN A 48 31.75 -12.44 -31.79
N ASP A 49 31.16 -13.38 -32.52
CA ASP A 49 30.55 -14.62 -32.00
C ASP A 49 29.33 -14.46 -31.08
N SER A 50 28.70 -13.28 -31.06
CA SER A 50 27.49 -12.97 -30.27
C SER A 50 27.66 -13.13 -28.75
N MET A 51 28.90 -13.16 -28.24
CA MET A 51 29.21 -13.25 -26.82
C MET A 51 29.31 -11.86 -26.18
N LEU A 52 28.81 -11.74 -24.95
CA LEU A 52 28.75 -10.52 -24.16
C LEU A 52 29.12 -10.80 -22.71
N PHE A 53 29.67 -9.78 -22.06
CA PHE A 53 29.72 -9.69 -20.61
C PHE A 53 28.69 -8.68 -20.13
N VAL A 54 27.73 -9.10 -19.31
CA VAL A 54 26.73 -8.19 -18.72
C VAL A 54 27.14 -7.85 -17.29
N ALA A 55 27.46 -6.58 -17.06
CA ALA A 55 27.85 -6.05 -15.76
C ALA A 55 26.74 -5.16 -15.19
N PRO A 56 26.36 -5.31 -13.91
CA PRO A 56 25.40 -4.42 -13.29
C PRO A 56 26.02 -3.04 -13.04
N SER A 57 25.22 -1.99 -13.16
CA SER A 57 25.63 -0.63 -12.79
C SER A 57 25.62 -0.42 -11.28
N ARG A 58 26.66 0.26 -10.77
CA ARG A 58 26.80 0.69 -9.37
C ARG A 58 26.19 2.07 -9.12
N LEU A 59 26.26 2.95 -10.13
CA LEU A 59 25.63 4.27 -10.13
C LEU A 59 24.48 4.32 -11.13
N GLU A 60 23.50 5.20 -10.95
CA GLU A 60 22.44 5.37 -11.95
C GLU A 60 23.03 5.82 -13.29
N ASN A 61 22.71 5.12 -14.37
CA ASN A 61 23.20 5.37 -15.73
C ASN A 61 24.74 5.34 -15.88
N GLY A 62 25.43 4.57 -15.04
CA GLY A 62 26.88 4.38 -15.14
C GLY A 62 27.26 3.74 -16.47
N ARG A 63 28.26 4.27 -17.17
CA ARG A 63 28.72 3.77 -18.48
C ARG A 63 30.25 3.71 -18.60
N ASN A 64 30.96 3.93 -17.51
CA ASN A 64 32.41 3.74 -17.39
C ASN A 64 32.74 2.59 -16.44
N PHE A 65 33.95 2.03 -16.53
CA PHE A 65 34.36 0.91 -15.67
C PHE A 65 34.31 1.22 -14.16
N ASP A 66 34.53 2.48 -13.76
CA ASP A 66 34.50 2.90 -12.35
C ASP A 66 33.06 2.98 -11.76
N GLU A 67 32.06 2.97 -12.65
CA GLU A 67 30.64 3.17 -12.33
C GLU A 67 29.86 1.85 -12.35
N ILE A 68 30.49 0.74 -12.74
CA ILE A 68 29.90 -0.59 -12.81
C ILE A 68 30.56 -1.53 -11.80
N TYR A 69 29.90 -2.65 -11.51
CA TYR A 69 30.55 -3.73 -10.78
C TYR A 69 31.60 -4.41 -11.66
N ASN A 70 32.71 -4.80 -11.04
CA ASN A 70 33.78 -5.53 -11.73
C ASN A 70 33.45 -7.01 -11.99
N CYS A 71 32.27 -7.47 -11.59
CA CYS A 71 31.79 -8.83 -11.82
C CYS A 71 30.44 -8.81 -12.55
N GLY A 72 30.15 -9.87 -13.28
CA GLY A 72 28.99 -9.95 -14.15
C GLY A 72 28.88 -11.31 -14.80
N VAL A 73 27.92 -11.46 -15.71
CA VAL A 73 27.62 -12.74 -16.35
C VAL A 73 28.16 -12.75 -17.77
N ILE A 74 28.94 -13.77 -18.10
CA ILE A 74 29.33 -14.10 -19.47
C ILE A 74 28.19 -14.89 -20.10
N GLY A 75 27.78 -14.51 -21.30
CA GLY A 75 26.69 -15.17 -22.01
C GLY A 75 26.66 -14.83 -23.49
N ALA A 76 25.68 -15.40 -24.20
CA ALA A 76 25.46 -15.11 -25.61
C ALA A 76 24.11 -14.41 -25.87
N ILE A 77 24.06 -13.68 -26.98
CA ILE A 77 22.83 -13.12 -27.54
C ILE A 77 22.13 -14.24 -28.32
N MET A 78 21.00 -14.72 -27.81
CA MET A 78 20.19 -15.69 -28.53
C MET A 78 19.39 -15.04 -29.66
N ARG A 79 18.87 -13.83 -29.41
CA ARG A 79 18.03 -13.12 -30.38
C ARG A 79 18.04 -11.62 -30.16
N LYS A 80 18.12 -10.84 -31.24
CA LYS A 80 17.91 -9.38 -31.27
C LYS A 80 16.55 -9.08 -31.90
N VAL A 81 15.73 -8.28 -31.23
CA VAL A 81 14.39 -7.87 -31.69
C VAL A 81 14.33 -6.34 -31.61
N PRO A 82 14.34 -5.62 -32.74
CA PRO A 82 14.07 -4.18 -32.72
C PRO A 82 12.62 -3.93 -32.33
N LEU A 83 12.38 -2.89 -31.52
CA LEU A 83 11.06 -2.45 -31.12
C LEU A 83 10.63 -1.22 -31.95
N PRO A 84 9.32 -0.99 -32.14
CA PRO A 84 8.81 0.13 -32.95
C PRO A 84 9.17 1.52 -32.41
N ASP A 85 9.51 1.61 -31.12
CA ASP A 85 9.89 2.83 -30.41
C ASP A 85 11.39 3.17 -30.54
N GLY A 86 12.14 2.40 -31.33
CA GLY A 86 13.58 2.58 -31.53
C GLY A 86 14.47 1.90 -30.49
N ARG A 87 13.88 1.24 -29.48
CA ARG A 87 14.65 0.40 -28.54
C ARG A 87 14.99 -0.96 -29.15
N VAL A 88 15.97 -1.63 -28.58
CA VAL A 88 16.32 -3.01 -28.96
C VAL A 88 16.11 -3.93 -27.77
N LYS A 89 15.36 -5.01 -27.98
CA LYS A 89 15.23 -6.09 -27.01
C LYS A 89 16.16 -7.24 -27.42
N ILE A 90 17.03 -7.68 -26.52
CA ILE A 90 17.81 -8.90 -26.71
C ILE A 90 17.34 -9.99 -25.75
N LEU A 91 17.45 -11.25 -26.18
CA LEU A 91 17.37 -12.41 -25.30
C LEU A 91 18.80 -12.86 -25.00
N PHE A 92 19.25 -12.61 -23.77
CA PHE A 92 20.59 -12.93 -23.31
C PHE A 92 20.57 -14.24 -22.53
N GLN A 93 21.42 -15.20 -22.90
CA GLN A 93 21.58 -16.46 -22.18
C GLN A 93 22.87 -16.41 -21.38
N GLY A 94 22.75 -16.35 -20.05
CA GLY A 94 23.90 -16.37 -19.15
C GLY A 94 24.49 -17.77 -19.02
N TYR A 95 25.81 -17.90 -19.13
CA TYR A 95 26.54 -19.17 -19.02
C TYR A 95 27.36 -19.29 -17.76
N ALA A 96 28.12 -18.24 -17.42
CA ALA A 96 29.06 -18.30 -16.31
C ALA A 96 29.27 -16.94 -15.65
N LYS A 97 29.75 -16.97 -14.40
CA LYS A 97 30.20 -15.77 -13.70
C LYS A 97 31.58 -15.36 -14.18
N GLY A 98 31.76 -14.06 -14.38
CA GLY A 98 33.03 -13.48 -14.81
C GLY A 98 33.41 -12.26 -13.98
N LYS A 99 34.71 -11.98 -13.95
CA LYS A 99 35.31 -10.79 -13.35
C LYS A 99 36.18 -10.08 -14.38
N ILE A 100 36.08 -8.76 -14.45
CA ILE A 100 36.95 -7.90 -15.25
C ILE A 100 38.35 -7.93 -14.63
N ILE A 101 39.33 -8.39 -15.41
CA ILE A 101 40.75 -8.39 -15.01
C ILE A 101 41.55 -7.30 -15.74
N GLU A 102 41.09 -6.86 -16.91
CA GLU A 102 41.76 -5.83 -17.71
C GLU A 102 40.72 -5.03 -18.51
N GLN A 103 40.86 -3.71 -18.53
CA GLN A 103 40.03 -2.79 -19.31
C GLN A 103 40.71 -2.52 -20.65
N ILE A 104 40.05 -2.83 -21.76
CA ILE A 104 40.66 -2.80 -23.11
C ILE A 104 40.23 -1.54 -23.86
N SER A 105 38.93 -1.23 -23.80
CA SER A 105 38.35 -0.06 -24.45
C SER A 105 37.22 0.51 -23.62
N ASN A 106 37.05 1.84 -23.68
CA ASN A 106 35.96 2.55 -23.03
C ASN A 106 34.78 2.87 -23.95
N LYS A 107 34.96 2.84 -25.28
CA LYS A 107 33.92 3.23 -26.26
C LYS A 107 34.04 2.42 -27.56
N PRO A 108 33.31 1.30 -27.72
CA PRO A 108 32.46 0.65 -26.72
C PRO A 108 33.28 0.06 -25.58
N LEU A 109 32.63 -0.23 -24.45
CA LEU A 109 33.27 -0.92 -23.33
C LEU A 109 33.68 -2.33 -23.78
N GLU A 110 34.95 -2.66 -23.58
CA GLU A 110 35.52 -3.98 -23.88
C GLU A 110 36.53 -4.33 -22.79
N ALA A 111 36.49 -5.55 -22.31
CA ALA A 111 37.32 -6.01 -21.20
C ALA A 111 37.75 -7.45 -21.37
N LYS A 112 38.87 -7.78 -20.74
CA LYS A 112 39.30 -9.16 -20.53
C LYS A 112 38.61 -9.70 -19.30
N ILE A 113 37.91 -10.82 -19.46
CA ILE A 113 37.09 -11.42 -18.40
C ILE A 113 37.71 -12.75 -17.97
N GLU A 114 37.81 -12.97 -16.66
CA GLU A 114 38.19 -14.26 -16.06
C GLU A 114 36.97 -14.92 -15.40
N LEU A 115 36.87 -16.25 -15.49
CA LEU A 115 35.79 -17.00 -14.84
C LEU A 115 35.95 -16.99 -13.32
N ILE A 116 34.88 -16.67 -12.62
CA ILE A 116 34.82 -16.87 -11.17
C ILE A 116 34.52 -18.35 -10.92
N LYS A 117 35.49 -19.06 -10.35
CA LYS A 117 35.34 -20.46 -9.93
C LYS A 117 34.83 -20.50 -8.49
N GLU A 118 33.82 -21.32 -8.24
CA GLU A 118 33.34 -21.59 -6.89
C GLU A 118 34.07 -22.80 -6.29
N ASP A 119 34.24 -22.79 -4.97
CA ASP A 119 34.87 -23.88 -4.25
C ASP A 119 33.95 -25.11 -4.24
N PHE A 120 34.55 -26.29 -4.40
CA PHE A 120 33.79 -27.53 -4.45
C PHE A 120 33.45 -27.98 -3.03
N LEU A 121 32.16 -28.11 -2.75
CA LEU A 121 31.67 -28.73 -1.50
C LEU A 121 31.28 -30.17 -1.81
N GLU A 122 32.01 -31.12 -1.22
CA GLU A 122 31.75 -32.55 -1.36
C GLU A 122 31.21 -33.17 -0.07
N GLY A 123 30.51 -34.29 -0.22
CA GLY A 123 30.04 -35.12 0.89
C GLY A 123 28.63 -34.82 1.38
N THR A 124 28.25 -35.55 2.42
CA THR A 124 26.90 -35.59 3.02
C THR A 124 26.41 -34.23 3.50
N LYS A 125 27.31 -33.32 3.88
CA LYS A 125 26.98 -31.98 4.35
C LYS A 125 26.37 -31.11 3.25
N LYS A 126 26.87 -31.20 2.01
CA LYS A 126 26.29 -30.52 0.85
C LYS A 126 24.85 -30.97 0.62
N GLU A 127 24.63 -32.28 0.64
CA GLU A 127 23.32 -32.89 0.39
C GLU A 127 22.30 -32.43 1.43
N ALA A 128 22.66 -32.46 2.71
CA ALA A 128 21.81 -32.00 3.80
C ALA A 128 21.44 -30.50 3.67
N LEU A 129 22.42 -29.63 3.38
CA LEU A 129 22.15 -28.19 3.18
C LEU A 129 21.26 -27.93 1.97
N LEU A 130 21.48 -28.67 0.88
CA LEU A 130 20.71 -28.55 -0.34
C LEU A 130 19.26 -29.02 -0.15
N GLU A 131 19.04 -30.09 0.61
CA GLU A 131 17.70 -30.57 0.97
C GLU A 131 16.93 -29.53 1.79
N VAL A 132 17.58 -28.95 2.82
CA VAL A 132 17.01 -27.85 3.61
C VAL A 132 16.67 -26.64 2.74
N LEU A 133 17.57 -26.24 1.83
CA LEU A 133 17.32 -25.14 0.90
C LEU A 133 16.13 -25.42 -0.01
N LYS A 134 16.04 -26.62 -0.61
CA LYS A 134 14.92 -27.04 -1.47
C LYS A 134 13.60 -26.98 -0.72
N GLU A 135 13.55 -27.47 0.52
CA GLU A 135 12.35 -27.42 1.36
C GLU A 135 11.92 -25.96 1.61
N LYS A 136 12.86 -25.08 1.96
CA LYS A 136 12.58 -23.65 2.18
C LYS A 136 12.08 -22.97 0.92
N VAL A 137 12.69 -23.23 -0.24
CA VAL A 137 12.25 -22.67 -1.53
C VAL A 137 10.83 -23.13 -1.87
N LYS A 138 10.51 -24.42 -1.66
CA LYS A 138 9.16 -24.95 -1.84
C LYS A 138 8.13 -24.25 -0.95
N ASN A 139 8.48 -24.04 0.32
CA ASN A 139 7.65 -23.28 1.25
C ASN A 139 7.46 -21.83 0.78
N LEU A 140 8.51 -21.16 0.31
CA LEU A 140 8.41 -19.81 -0.24
C LEU A 140 7.53 -19.76 -1.50
N ALA A 141 7.64 -20.74 -2.39
CA ALA A 141 6.84 -20.82 -3.61
C ALA A 141 5.34 -21.10 -3.36
N ASN A 142 4.99 -21.70 -2.22
CA ASN A 142 3.59 -21.84 -1.81
C ASN A 142 2.98 -20.53 -1.30
N ILE A 143 3.80 -19.60 -0.81
CA ILE A 143 3.37 -18.32 -0.25
C ILE A 143 3.45 -17.21 -1.30
N SER A 144 4.45 -17.28 -2.18
CA SER A 144 4.78 -16.28 -3.21
C SER A 144 4.73 -16.90 -4.61
N HIS A 145 4.36 -16.11 -5.61
CA HIS A 145 4.34 -16.55 -7.02
C HIS A 145 5.66 -16.27 -7.76
N TYR A 146 6.79 -16.28 -7.05
CA TYR A 146 8.09 -15.96 -7.65
C TYR A 146 8.62 -17.08 -8.55
N PHE A 147 8.33 -18.33 -8.22
CA PHE A 147 8.86 -19.50 -8.92
C PHE A 147 7.82 -20.10 -9.86
N SER A 148 8.19 -20.31 -11.12
CA SER A 148 7.36 -21.09 -12.05
C SER A 148 7.44 -22.59 -11.70
N PRO A 149 6.41 -23.39 -12.05
CA PRO A 149 6.42 -24.83 -11.79
C PRO A 149 7.62 -25.55 -12.43
N ASP A 150 8.02 -25.14 -13.63
CA ASP A 150 9.16 -25.76 -14.34
C ASP A 150 10.50 -25.45 -13.66
N LEU A 151 10.65 -24.24 -13.12
CA LEU A 151 11.84 -23.86 -12.35
C LEU A 151 11.93 -24.63 -11.04
N LEU A 152 10.80 -24.82 -10.33
CA LEU A 152 10.76 -25.63 -9.11
C LEU A 152 11.16 -27.07 -9.36
N ARG A 153 10.67 -27.68 -10.45
CA ARG A 153 11.09 -29.03 -10.85
C ARG A 153 12.59 -29.10 -11.12
N THR A 154 13.12 -28.13 -11.85
CA THR A 154 14.57 -28.03 -12.13
C THR A 154 15.40 -27.92 -10.85
N ILE A 155 14.92 -27.16 -9.86
CA ILE A 155 15.57 -27.04 -8.55
C ILE A 155 15.46 -28.36 -7.76
N GLU A 156 14.28 -28.98 -7.70
CA GLU A 156 14.06 -30.24 -6.97
C GLU A 156 14.90 -31.39 -7.53
N GLU A 157 14.99 -31.53 -8.85
CA GLU A 157 15.75 -32.59 -9.54
C GLU A 157 17.26 -32.30 -9.65
N GLY A 158 17.69 -31.06 -9.45
CA GLY A 158 19.08 -30.65 -9.60
C GLY A 158 20.00 -31.18 -8.48
N PHE A 159 21.24 -31.54 -8.85
CA PHE A 159 22.30 -32.00 -7.93
C PHE A 159 23.44 -30.99 -7.76
N ASP A 160 23.56 -30.03 -8.67
CA ASP A 160 24.57 -28.99 -8.62
C ASP A 160 24.10 -27.84 -7.71
N ALA A 161 24.68 -27.77 -6.52
CA ALA A 161 24.36 -26.77 -5.51
C ALA A 161 24.69 -25.35 -5.97
N SER A 162 25.79 -25.16 -6.70
CA SER A 162 26.21 -23.85 -7.21
C SER A 162 25.14 -23.31 -8.15
N ARG A 163 24.77 -24.13 -9.13
CA ARG A 163 23.73 -23.82 -10.11
C ARG A 163 22.36 -23.56 -9.47
N ILE A 164 21.97 -24.39 -8.48
CA ILE A 164 20.70 -24.20 -7.76
C ILE A 164 20.69 -22.85 -7.03
N CYS A 165 21.77 -22.50 -6.33
CA CYS A 165 21.87 -21.21 -5.66
C CYS A 165 21.69 -20.05 -6.64
N ASP A 166 22.36 -20.10 -7.78
CA ASP A 166 22.29 -19.05 -8.80
C ASP A 166 20.90 -18.91 -9.42
N LEU A 167 20.21 -20.03 -9.68
CA LEU A 167 18.82 -20.02 -10.16
C LEU A 167 17.87 -19.39 -9.15
N ILE A 168 18.04 -19.69 -7.86
CA ILE A 168 17.23 -19.11 -6.78
C ILE A 168 17.50 -17.62 -6.66
N LEU A 169 18.77 -17.21 -6.64
CA LEU A 169 19.19 -15.82 -6.51
C LEU A 169 18.73 -14.95 -7.69
N ASN A 170 18.62 -15.51 -8.90
CA ASN A 170 18.06 -14.79 -10.04
C ASN A 170 16.53 -14.57 -9.94
N THR A 171 15.84 -15.47 -9.23
CA THR A 171 14.37 -15.48 -9.16
C THR A 171 13.87 -14.62 -8.01
N VAL A 172 14.57 -14.64 -6.88
CA VAL A 172 14.21 -13.85 -5.69
C VAL A 172 14.65 -12.40 -5.88
N ARG A 173 13.75 -11.46 -5.61
CA ARG A 173 14.05 -10.02 -5.71
C ARG A 173 14.85 -9.56 -4.51
N ILE A 174 16.16 -9.49 -4.66
CA ILE A 174 17.10 -8.99 -3.65
C ILE A 174 17.72 -7.65 -4.07
N LYS A 175 18.16 -6.87 -3.08
CA LYS A 175 18.88 -5.62 -3.36
C LYS A 175 20.21 -5.93 -4.07
N LYS A 176 20.62 -5.08 -5.02
CA LYS A 176 21.87 -5.25 -5.79
C LYS A 176 23.11 -5.51 -4.92
N GLN A 177 23.23 -4.82 -3.79
CA GLN A 177 24.36 -4.99 -2.86
C GLN A 177 24.41 -6.42 -2.30
N VAL A 178 23.28 -6.95 -1.87
CA VAL A 178 23.17 -8.34 -1.37
C VAL A 178 23.43 -9.32 -2.51
N ALA A 179 22.89 -9.05 -3.71
CA ALA A 179 23.17 -9.87 -4.89
C ALA A 179 24.67 -9.93 -5.22
N TYR A 180 25.38 -8.80 -5.13
CA TYR A 180 26.82 -8.75 -5.32
C TYR A 180 27.58 -9.58 -4.27
N GLU A 181 27.19 -9.48 -3.00
CA GLU A 181 27.80 -10.27 -1.92
C GLU A 181 27.69 -11.78 -2.15
N PHE A 182 26.53 -12.26 -2.62
CA PHE A 182 26.36 -13.66 -3.02
C PHE A 182 27.13 -14.03 -4.30
N PHE A 183 27.30 -13.08 -5.22
CA PHE A 183 27.96 -13.32 -6.50
C PHE A 183 29.47 -13.53 -6.34
N VAL A 184 30.11 -12.79 -5.43
CA VAL A 184 31.56 -12.84 -5.17
C VAL A 184 31.93 -13.96 -4.19
N LEU A 185 30.97 -14.51 -3.45
CA LEU A 185 31.22 -15.57 -2.48
C LEU A 185 31.58 -16.89 -3.17
N THR A 186 32.83 -17.34 -3.02
CA THR A 186 33.33 -18.59 -3.60
C THR A 186 33.06 -19.81 -2.72
N ASP A 187 32.99 -19.64 -1.40
CA ASP A 187 32.70 -20.69 -0.44
C ASP A 187 31.23 -21.11 -0.54
N LEU A 188 31.00 -22.28 -1.14
CA LEU A 188 29.68 -22.82 -1.39
C LEU A 188 28.92 -23.19 -0.11
N GLU A 189 29.60 -23.59 0.96
CA GLU A 189 28.95 -23.90 2.24
C GLU A 189 28.37 -22.62 2.84
N GLN A 190 29.20 -21.57 2.94
CA GLN A 190 28.75 -20.27 3.44
C GLN A 190 27.64 -19.69 2.57
N LYS A 191 27.72 -19.88 1.24
CA LYS A 191 26.71 -19.43 0.28
C LYS A 191 25.36 -20.12 0.54
N LEU A 192 25.37 -21.44 0.72
CA LEU A 192 24.16 -22.21 1.03
C LEU A 192 23.53 -21.76 2.35
N VAL A 193 24.32 -21.65 3.42
CA VAL A 193 23.81 -21.23 4.74
C VAL A 193 23.20 -19.82 4.66
N LYS A 194 23.92 -18.86 4.09
CA LYS A 194 23.40 -17.49 3.92
C LYS A 194 22.14 -17.45 3.05
N LEU A 195 22.06 -18.27 2.01
CA LEU A 195 20.89 -18.32 1.13
C LEU A 195 19.68 -18.91 1.87
N ILE A 196 19.88 -19.96 2.67
CA ILE A 196 18.82 -20.53 3.51
C ILE A 196 18.26 -19.46 4.46
N ASP A 197 19.13 -18.69 5.11
CA ASP A 197 18.72 -17.60 6.00
C ASP A 197 17.95 -16.50 5.25
N LEU A 198 18.43 -16.12 4.06
CA LEU A 198 17.75 -15.13 3.21
C LEU A 198 16.34 -15.60 2.82
N ILE A 199 16.20 -16.85 2.39
CA ILE A 199 14.89 -17.42 2.04
C ILE A 199 13.98 -17.50 3.28
N ALA A 200 14.52 -17.83 4.45
CA ALA A 200 13.74 -17.84 5.69
C ALA A 200 13.21 -16.45 6.05
N GLN A 201 14.03 -15.40 5.90
CA GLN A 201 13.59 -14.01 6.10
C GLN A 201 12.52 -13.61 5.09
N GLU A 202 12.68 -14.02 3.82
CA GLU A 202 11.71 -13.71 2.77
C GLU A 202 10.36 -14.42 3.03
N ILE A 203 10.37 -15.66 3.54
CA ILE A 203 9.16 -16.36 3.96
C ILE A 203 8.41 -15.58 5.04
N GLU A 204 9.09 -15.12 6.09
CA GLU A 204 8.47 -14.34 7.17
C GLU A 204 7.94 -13.00 6.67
N ALA A 205 8.70 -12.30 5.82
CA ALA A 205 8.24 -11.06 5.21
C ALA A 205 6.96 -11.26 4.37
N ASN A 206 6.90 -12.31 3.55
CA ASN A 206 5.73 -12.62 2.72
C ASN A 206 4.52 -13.04 3.57
N LYS A 207 4.71 -13.76 4.68
CA LYS A 207 3.62 -14.07 5.63
C LYS A 207 3.02 -12.80 6.21
N ILE A 208 3.87 -11.89 6.71
CA ILE A 208 3.41 -10.61 7.28
C ILE A 208 2.67 -9.78 6.21
N GLN A 209 3.20 -9.70 4.98
CA GLN A 209 2.52 -9.01 3.89
C GLN A 209 1.16 -9.61 3.57
N LYS A 210 1.04 -10.94 3.56
CA LYS A 210 -0.23 -11.65 3.35
C LYS A 210 -1.22 -11.35 4.47
N GLU A 211 -0.79 -11.34 5.72
CA GLU A 211 -1.64 -10.96 6.87
C GLU A 211 -2.13 -9.51 6.76
N ILE A 212 -1.26 -8.57 6.40
CA ILE A 212 -1.62 -7.16 6.21
C ILE A 212 -2.65 -7.05 5.08
N LYS A 213 -2.41 -7.70 3.93
CA LYS A 213 -3.33 -7.70 2.78
C LYS A 213 -4.71 -8.23 3.18
N ASN A 214 -4.77 -9.33 3.95
CA ASN A 214 -6.02 -9.89 4.45
C ASN A 214 -6.73 -8.94 5.43
N LYS A 215 -6.01 -8.30 6.36
CA LYS A 215 -6.57 -7.31 7.29
C LYS A 215 -7.17 -6.12 6.53
N VAL A 216 -6.45 -5.58 5.53
CA VAL A 216 -6.94 -4.48 4.69
C VAL A 216 -8.17 -4.90 3.89
N HIS A 217 -8.16 -6.07 3.26
CA HIS A 217 -9.30 -6.56 2.48
C HIS A 217 -10.54 -6.75 3.36
N SER A 218 -10.39 -7.37 4.54
CA SER A 218 -11.49 -7.55 5.49
C SER A 218 -12.09 -6.23 5.99
N ARG A 219 -11.28 -5.17 6.09
CA ARG A 219 -11.76 -3.83 6.44
C ARG A 219 -12.56 -3.22 5.30
N ILE A 220 -12.09 -3.36 4.06
CA ILE A 220 -12.81 -2.89 2.86
C ILE A 220 -14.15 -3.61 2.74
N ASP A 221 -14.18 -4.94 2.92
CA ASP A 221 -15.41 -5.72 2.84
C ASP A 221 -16.43 -5.32 3.91
N LYS A 222 -15.99 -5.04 5.14
CA LYS A 222 -16.85 -4.52 6.20
C LYS A 222 -17.45 -3.15 5.83
N VAL A 223 -16.64 -2.23 5.34
CA VAL A 223 -17.10 -0.89 4.92
C VAL A 223 -18.10 -0.99 3.76
N ASN A 224 -17.81 -1.82 2.75
CA ASN A 224 -18.72 -2.04 1.63
C ASN A 224 -20.05 -2.67 2.10
N LYS A 225 -19.99 -3.63 3.04
CA LYS A 225 -21.18 -4.25 3.62
C LYS A 225 -22.00 -3.25 4.43
N GLU A 226 -21.37 -2.42 5.25
CA GLU A 226 -22.06 -1.35 5.99
C GLU A 226 -22.71 -0.33 5.06
N TYR A 227 -22.01 0.08 4.00
CA TYR A 227 -22.56 0.99 2.98
C TYR A 227 -23.79 0.37 2.31
N PHE A 228 -23.70 -0.90 1.90
CA PHE A 228 -24.81 -1.62 1.28
C PHE A 228 -26.02 -1.74 2.21
N LEU A 229 -25.80 -2.11 3.48
CA LEU A 229 -26.88 -2.20 4.48
C LEU A 229 -27.54 -0.86 4.75
N LYS A 230 -26.77 0.25 4.78
CA LYS A 230 -27.33 1.60 4.91
C LYS A 230 -28.19 1.99 3.73
N GLU A 231 -27.76 1.68 2.51
CA GLU A 231 -28.57 1.99 1.32
C GLU A 231 -29.85 1.14 1.28
N GLN A 232 -29.79 -0.14 1.70
CA GLN A 232 -30.98 -0.97 1.86
C GLN A 232 -31.94 -0.41 2.91
N LEU A 233 -31.44 0.02 4.08
CA LEU A 233 -32.27 0.67 5.09
C LEU A 233 -32.93 1.94 4.55
N ARG A 234 -32.19 2.75 3.78
CA ARG A 234 -32.74 3.97 3.17
C ARG A 234 -33.85 3.66 2.16
N GLN A 235 -33.70 2.60 1.37
CA GLN A 235 -34.75 2.15 0.45
C GLN A 235 -35.98 1.62 1.20
N ILE A 236 -35.78 0.80 2.24
CA ILE A 236 -36.87 0.29 3.09
C ILE A 236 -37.64 1.45 3.74
N GLN A 237 -36.95 2.46 4.29
CA GLN A 237 -37.58 3.66 4.87
C GLN A 237 -38.40 4.45 3.83
N LYS A 238 -37.88 4.56 2.60
CA LYS A 238 -38.60 5.20 1.49
C LYS A 238 -39.85 4.41 1.07
N GLU A 239 -39.80 3.08 1.10
CA GLU A 239 -40.96 2.22 0.80
C GLU A 239 -42.00 2.18 1.93
N LEU A 240 -41.57 2.31 3.19
CA LEU A 240 -42.44 2.35 4.37
C LEU A 240 -43.19 3.69 4.56
N GLY A 241 -42.89 4.72 3.77
CA GLY A 241 -43.64 5.97 3.75
C GLY A 241 -43.50 6.84 5.01
N SER A 242 -42.45 6.64 5.82
CA SER A 242 -42.25 7.32 7.11
C SER A 242 -41.92 8.82 6.99
N ASP A 243 -41.52 9.28 5.81
CA ASP A 243 -41.14 10.70 5.59
C ASP A 243 -42.34 11.66 5.56
N THR A 244 -43.55 11.20 5.22
CA THR A 244 -44.71 12.11 5.04
C THR A 244 -45.18 12.74 6.34
N GLN A 245 -45.28 11.95 7.42
CA GLN A 245 -45.81 12.43 8.70
C GLN A 245 -44.88 13.45 9.37
N LYS A 246 -43.56 13.23 9.28
CA LYS A 246 -42.57 14.14 9.84
C LYS A 246 -42.45 15.43 9.02
N GLU A 247 -42.49 15.33 7.69
CA GLU A 247 -42.49 16.51 6.82
C GLU A 247 -43.71 17.41 7.06
N ASP A 248 -44.88 16.81 7.32
CA ASP A 248 -46.10 17.55 7.63
C ASP A 248 -46.03 18.27 9.00
N GLU A 249 -45.48 17.63 10.04
CA GLU A 249 -45.25 18.25 11.35
C GLU A 249 -44.27 19.44 11.27
N VAL A 250 -43.15 19.27 10.55
CA VAL A 250 -42.17 20.35 10.36
C VAL A 250 -42.80 21.55 9.65
N ARG A 251 -43.62 21.30 8.62
CA ARG A 251 -44.37 22.37 7.92
C ARG A 251 -45.35 23.08 8.82
N GLU A 252 -46.02 22.37 9.72
CA GLU A 252 -46.93 22.97 10.70
C GLU A 252 -46.18 23.90 11.67
N TYR A 253 -45.06 23.45 12.24
CA TYR A 253 -44.25 24.26 13.15
C TYR A 253 -43.70 25.52 12.47
N GLN A 254 -43.26 25.42 11.22
CA GLN A 254 -42.81 26.59 10.45
C GLN A 254 -43.94 27.61 10.22
N LYS A 255 -45.16 27.16 9.89
CA LYS A 255 -46.33 28.05 9.75
C LYS A 255 -46.65 28.76 11.07
N ARG A 256 -46.68 28.03 12.18
CA ARG A 256 -46.93 28.60 13.52
C ARG A 256 -45.87 29.64 13.91
N LEU A 257 -44.60 29.39 13.60
CA LEU A 257 -43.51 30.33 13.85
C LEU A 257 -43.66 31.62 13.03
N GLU A 258 -43.99 31.53 11.74
CA GLU A 258 -44.17 32.71 10.87
C GLU A 258 -45.35 33.59 11.32
N LEU A 259 -46.45 33.00 11.80
CA LEU A 259 -47.58 33.78 12.35
C LEU A 259 -47.17 34.63 13.55
N LYS A 260 -46.29 34.11 14.42
CA LYS A 260 -45.86 34.78 15.65
C LYS A 260 -44.65 35.71 15.46
N LYS A 261 -44.00 35.67 14.31
CA LYS A 261 -42.78 36.43 13.99
C LYS A 261 -42.88 37.93 14.29
N LYS A 262 -44.03 38.55 14.03
CA LYS A 262 -44.26 39.99 14.28
C LYS A 262 -44.26 40.37 15.77
N PHE A 263 -44.46 39.40 16.65
CA PHE A 263 -44.60 39.61 18.10
C PHE A 263 -43.40 39.06 18.89
N MET A 264 -42.43 38.43 18.23
CA MET A 264 -41.23 37.85 18.84
C MET A 264 -40.02 38.77 18.68
N HIS A 265 -39.12 38.76 19.67
CA HIS A 265 -37.79 39.32 19.53
C HIS A 265 -36.95 38.48 18.55
N GLU A 266 -35.99 39.11 17.86
CA GLU A 266 -35.18 38.43 16.83
C GLU A 266 -34.44 37.19 17.35
N ASP A 267 -33.91 37.26 18.57
CA ASP A 267 -33.15 36.16 19.18
C ASP A 267 -34.04 34.93 19.43
N ALA A 268 -35.27 35.16 19.89
CA ALA A 268 -36.24 34.09 20.13
C ALA A 268 -36.64 33.41 18.82
N TYR A 269 -36.90 34.19 17.77
CA TYR A 269 -37.24 33.64 16.44
C TYR A 269 -36.08 32.81 15.86
N LYS A 270 -34.83 33.31 15.95
CA LYS A 270 -33.64 32.59 15.46
C LYS A 270 -33.45 31.25 16.16
N GLU A 271 -33.59 31.22 17.49
CA GLU A 271 -33.38 29.98 18.24
C GLU A 271 -34.48 28.95 17.95
N ILE A 272 -35.76 29.35 17.92
CA ILE A 272 -36.85 28.43 17.60
C ILE A 272 -36.70 27.88 16.17
N LYS A 273 -36.33 28.74 15.20
CA LYS A 273 -36.08 28.32 13.82
C LYS A 273 -34.96 27.27 13.74
N LYS A 274 -33.85 27.51 14.44
CA LYS A 274 -32.72 26.58 14.50
C LYS A 274 -33.10 25.22 15.07
N GLN A 275 -33.97 25.18 16.10
CA GLN A 275 -34.44 23.93 16.67
C GLN A 275 -35.38 23.16 15.70
N ILE A 276 -36.23 23.87 14.95
CA ILE A 276 -37.07 23.26 13.89
C ILE A 276 -36.20 22.63 12.79
N GLU A 277 -35.16 23.34 12.31
CA GLU A 277 -34.21 22.79 11.32
C GLU A 277 -33.41 21.60 11.88
N LYS A 278 -33.11 21.61 13.19
CA LYS A 278 -32.46 20.47 13.88
C LYS A 278 -33.41 19.26 13.94
N PHE A 279 -34.69 19.48 14.25
CA PHE A 279 -35.72 18.43 14.29
C PHE A 279 -35.93 17.77 12.92
N GLU A 280 -35.91 18.55 11.84
CA GLU A 280 -36.00 18.05 10.47
C GLU A 280 -34.89 17.02 10.15
N ARG A 281 -33.67 17.24 10.64
CA ARG A 281 -32.51 16.37 10.36
C ARG A 281 -32.39 15.14 11.26
N ILE A 282 -33.00 15.14 12.45
CA ILE A 282 -32.84 14.06 13.44
C ILE A 282 -33.88 12.96 13.22
N HIS A 283 -33.45 11.70 13.23
CA HIS A 283 -34.36 10.55 13.11
C HIS A 283 -35.31 10.45 14.32
N GLN A 284 -36.58 10.05 14.11
CA GLN A 284 -37.61 10.00 15.17
C GLN A 284 -37.26 9.06 16.33
N ASP A 285 -36.51 7.97 16.06
CA ASP A 285 -36.05 7.03 17.10
C ASP A 285 -34.94 7.58 18.01
N ASN A 286 -34.37 8.75 17.69
CA ASN A 286 -33.38 9.37 18.56
C ASN A 286 -34.08 9.94 19.81
N SER A 287 -33.59 9.59 21.00
CA SER A 287 -34.08 10.14 22.27
C SER A 287 -34.07 11.68 22.34
N GLU A 288 -33.23 12.36 21.56
CA GLU A 288 -33.22 13.82 21.47
C GLU A 288 -34.43 14.39 20.69
N ALA A 289 -35.02 13.62 19.77
CA ALA A 289 -36.11 14.11 18.91
C ALA A 289 -37.34 14.52 19.73
N SER A 290 -37.73 13.67 20.69
CA SER A 290 -38.86 13.96 21.59
C SER A 290 -38.60 15.20 22.45
N MET A 291 -37.38 15.41 22.95
CA MET A 291 -37.04 16.60 23.74
C MET A 291 -37.11 17.88 22.90
N ILE A 292 -36.60 17.83 21.67
CA ILE A 292 -36.63 18.97 20.74
C ILE A 292 -38.07 19.30 20.36
N GLN A 293 -38.90 18.29 20.11
CA GLN A 293 -40.32 18.47 19.80
C GLN A 293 -41.06 19.17 20.94
N THR A 294 -40.92 18.68 22.18
CA THR A 294 -41.53 19.31 23.36
C THR A 294 -41.06 20.76 23.55
N TYR A 295 -39.79 21.03 23.29
CA TYR A 295 -39.26 22.40 23.35
C TYR A 295 -39.90 23.31 22.29
N ILE A 296 -39.98 22.86 21.04
CA ILE A 296 -40.60 23.62 19.93
C ILE A 296 -42.06 23.92 20.24
N GLU A 297 -42.83 22.92 20.69
CA GLU A 297 -44.23 23.07 21.07
C GLU A 297 -44.40 24.08 22.21
N THR A 298 -43.65 23.90 23.30
CA THR A 298 -43.69 24.80 24.45
C THR A 298 -43.35 26.23 24.05
N ALA A 299 -42.32 26.42 23.23
CA ALA A 299 -41.92 27.74 22.75
C ALA A 299 -42.98 28.37 21.84
N LEU A 300 -43.60 27.58 20.96
CA LEU A 300 -44.68 28.03 20.07
C LEU A 300 -46.01 28.26 20.80
N ASP A 301 -46.23 27.69 21.98
CA ASP A 301 -47.43 27.92 22.79
C ASP A 301 -47.37 29.22 23.60
N ILE A 302 -46.19 29.80 23.81
CA ILE A 302 -46.03 31.06 24.53
C ILE A 302 -46.80 32.19 23.79
N PRO A 303 -47.65 32.97 24.50
CA PRO A 303 -48.48 34.01 23.89
C PRO A 303 -47.71 35.32 23.72
N PHE A 304 -46.75 35.35 22.80
CA PHE A 304 -45.94 36.55 22.47
C PHE A 304 -46.79 37.79 22.10
N GLU A 305 -48.03 37.59 21.66
CA GLU A 305 -48.99 38.65 21.31
C GLU A 305 -49.50 39.45 22.52
N LYS A 306 -49.53 38.85 23.71
CA LYS A 306 -50.17 39.41 24.91
C LYS A 306 -49.13 39.84 25.92
N ILE A 307 -48.57 41.03 25.71
CA ILE A 307 -47.63 41.64 26.66
C ILE A 307 -48.42 42.38 27.75
N SER A 308 -48.20 42.02 29.01
CA SER A 308 -48.77 42.75 30.15
C SER A 308 -48.16 44.14 30.24
N LYS A 309 -49.01 45.17 30.37
CA LYS A 309 -48.59 46.58 30.60
C LYS A 309 -48.37 46.90 32.08
N LYS A 310 -48.59 45.94 32.98
CA LYS A 310 -48.48 46.18 34.42
C LYS A 310 -47.00 46.28 34.82
N LYS A 311 -46.61 47.39 35.47
CA LYS A 311 -45.29 47.49 36.09
C LYS A 311 -45.19 46.46 37.21
N LEU A 312 -44.10 45.71 37.22
CA LEU A 312 -43.82 44.70 38.21
C LEU A 312 -43.50 45.42 39.53
N ASP A 313 -44.37 45.28 40.53
CA ASP A 313 -44.13 45.75 41.91
C ASP A 313 -43.87 44.53 42.81
N ILE A 314 -42.67 44.45 43.36
CA ILE A 314 -42.22 43.37 44.25
C ILE A 314 -43.16 43.24 45.45
N LYS A 315 -43.73 44.34 45.95
CA LYS A 315 -44.68 44.30 47.07
C LYS A 315 -45.99 43.62 46.69
N GLU A 316 -46.46 43.79 45.44
CA GLU A 316 -47.63 43.09 44.94
C GLU A 316 -47.34 41.59 44.74
N VAL A 317 -46.16 41.25 44.21
CA VAL A 317 -45.72 39.85 44.03
C VAL A 317 -45.67 39.13 45.38
N SER A 318 -45.07 39.75 46.41
CA SER A 318 -45.02 39.19 47.75
C SER A 318 -46.40 38.99 48.36
N LYS A 319 -47.30 39.97 48.22
CA LYS A 319 -48.69 39.87 48.70
C LYS A 319 -49.44 38.74 48.01
N GLN A 320 -49.33 38.62 46.69
CA GLN A 320 -49.99 37.59 45.90
C GLN A 320 -49.46 36.19 46.27
N LEU A 321 -48.13 36.03 46.36
CA LEU A 321 -47.49 34.77 46.76
C LEU A 321 -47.87 34.35 48.18
N ASN A 322 -48.05 35.32 49.09
CA ASN A 322 -48.51 35.06 50.46
C ASN A 322 -49.99 34.72 50.55
N HIS A 323 -50.81 35.25 49.64
CA HIS A 323 -52.23 34.92 49.53
C HIS A 323 -52.43 33.51 48.93
N ASP A 324 -51.76 33.20 47.82
CA ASP A 324 -52.04 31.99 47.03
C ASP A 324 -51.36 30.73 47.61
N HIS A 325 -50.32 30.90 48.42
CA HIS A 325 -49.57 29.78 48.99
C HIS A 325 -49.30 29.98 50.48
N TYR A 326 -49.76 29.09 51.35
CA TYR A 326 -49.48 29.15 52.79
C TYR A 326 -48.15 28.42 53.12
N ALA A 327 -47.35 28.98 54.04
CA ALA A 327 -46.14 28.37 54.64
C ALA A 327 -44.91 28.05 53.74
N LEU A 328 -44.86 28.50 52.49
CA LEU A 328 -43.69 28.31 51.59
C LEU A 328 -42.70 29.50 51.62
N ASN A 329 -42.08 29.79 52.76
CA ASN A 329 -41.24 30.99 52.90
C ASN A 329 -40.00 30.98 51.99
N LYS A 330 -39.21 29.89 52.01
CA LYS A 330 -37.96 29.80 51.22
C LYS A 330 -38.17 29.88 49.69
N PRO A 331 -39.15 29.20 49.08
CA PRO A 331 -39.41 29.34 47.65
C PRO A 331 -39.89 30.75 47.27
N LYS A 332 -40.72 31.38 48.10
CA LYS A 332 -41.23 32.72 47.84
C LYS A 332 -40.14 33.77 47.89
N GLU A 333 -39.27 33.74 48.89
CA GLU A 333 -38.11 34.65 49.00
C GLU A 333 -37.24 34.56 47.73
N ARG A 334 -36.99 33.36 47.22
CA ARG A 334 -36.18 33.16 46.01
C ARG A 334 -36.86 33.67 44.73
N ILE A 335 -38.18 33.56 44.64
CA ILE A 335 -38.96 34.14 43.54
C ILE A 335 -38.93 35.68 43.63
N GLU A 336 -39.11 36.24 44.83
CA GLU A 336 -39.01 37.68 45.08
C GLU A 336 -37.63 38.22 44.72
N GLU A 337 -36.54 37.53 45.10
CA GLU A 337 -35.17 37.87 44.72
C GLU A 337 -34.98 37.90 43.19
N TYR A 338 -35.53 36.91 42.47
CA TYR A 338 -35.42 36.86 41.01
C TYR A 338 -36.13 38.05 40.34
N PHE A 339 -37.29 38.46 40.85
CA PHE A 339 -38.00 39.64 40.35
C PHE A 339 -37.38 40.97 40.81
N ALA A 340 -36.58 40.98 41.89
CA ALA A 340 -35.91 42.18 42.38
C ALA A 340 -34.67 42.59 41.57
N VAL A 341 -34.08 41.65 40.82
CA VAL A 341 -32.87 41.87 40.00
C VAL A 341 -33.19 42.32 38.57
N ARG A 342 -34.45 42.16 38.14
CA ARG A 342 -34.96 42.59 36.83
C ARG A 342 -35.68 43.92 36.92
#